data_AF-A0A1Y2VM51-F1
#
_entry.id   AF-A0A1Y2VM51-F1
#
_cell.length_a   1.000
_cell.length_b   1.000
_cell.length_c   1.000
_cell.angle_alpha   90.00
_cell.angle_beta   90.00
_cell.angle_gamma   90.00
#
_symmetry.space_group_name_H-M   'P 1'
#
loop_
_entity.id
_entity.type
_entity.pdbx_description
1 polymer ?
#
loop_
_entity_poly.entity_id
_entity_poly.type
_entity_poly.pdbx_seq_one_letter_code
_entity_poly.pdbx_strand_id
1 'polypeptide(L)'
;NLYKGPVGCLVHRCPMCPSNLAASSGLLRCAGCHAARYCSREHQIAHRPEHKASCNSIKKGRIEVDQEGQKIRNSILDFTVPANAFETHVGHFWSLLHTRNYMRARDTLADDLVMLGTLDGVGEGLEHFRDMMKLCRADNLGMRDVVPTTMLRLDLDQECYDFLKWWATSGTDSRYDWEDTTLPHLNIRGADVFEDTRCFSRHLDIHSLVALLILKLKLLVDIRHLKITRRIANQRHLPARVRNQIAQNVVRSPLSARFQNENYASLTKMEKKLLDHSKRIGAIITGRNRYFMSNLFEPEKALCAGPSSYTSDSPEESSTMLKYSYAAWWETEGVLDLLKNARVCAARDLENMDYEVTDENLIRRGWTKEKFLARLSLSELWEYLGDAVENSSYLGPWSERPSERRSR
;
A
#
# COMPACT_ATOMS: atom_id res chain seq x y z
N ASN A 1 -8.08 4.25 16.81
CA ASN A 1 -8.20 4.01 15.36
C ASN A 1 -7.07 3.08 14.91
N LEU A 2 -7.37 1.78 14.79
CA LEU A 2 -6.39 0.70 14.53
C LEU A 2 -5.51 0.92 13.28
N TYR A 3 -5.91 1.78 12.36
CA TYR A 3 -5.25 2.02 11.08
C TYR A 3 -4.40 3.31 11.00
N LYS A 4 -4.49 4.21 11.99
CA LYS A 4 -3.71 5.47 12.04
C LYS A 4 -2.55 5.30 13.03
N GLY A 5 -1.58 4.47 12.65
CA GLY A 5 -0.28 4.40 13.32
C GLY A 5 0.57 5.65 13.05
N PRO A 6 1.82 5.70 13.54
CA PRO A 6 2.73 6.78 13.17
C PRO A 6 3.00 6.78 11.65
N VAL A 7 3.01 7.97 11.05
CA VAL A 7 3.42 8.16 9.65
C VAL A 7 4.90 7.83 9.49
N GLY A 8 5.29 7.34 8.32
CA GLY A 8 6.66 6.94 7.99
C GLY A 8 6.89 5.44 8.07
N CYS A 9 8.17 5.04 8.05
CA CYS A 9 8.56 3.63 8.00
C CYS A 9 8.11 2.84 9.23
N LEU A 10 7.85 1.56 9.02
CA LEU A 10 7.66 0.61 10.11
C LEU A 10 9.00 0.38 10.81
N VAL A 11 9.04 0.70 12.10
CA VAL A 11 10.21 0.49 12.96
C VAL A 11 9.76 -0.18 14.25
N HIS A 12 10.68 -0.89 14.91
CA HIS A 12 10.42 -1.37 16.26
C HIS A 12 10.28 -0.18 17.21
N ARG A 13 9.10 -0.05 17.82
CA ARG A 13 8.76 1.05 18.73
C ARG A 13 7.77 0.62 19.79
N CYS A 14 7.73 1.37 20.88
CA CYS A 14 6.69 1.25 21.90
C CYS A 14 5.52 2.19 21.54
N PRO A 15 4.26 1.70 21.52
CA PRO A 15 3.10 2.52 21.17
C PRO A 15 2.76 3.60 22.21
N MET A 16 3.27 3.48 23.44
CA MET A 16 3.02 4.44 24.53
C MET A 16 4.08 5.53 24.65
N CYS A 17 5.17 5.44 23.88
CA CYS A 17 6.26 6.42 23.95
C CYS A 17 5.98 7.59 23.00
N PRO A 18 6.00 8.85 23.47
CA PRO A 18 5.82 10.02 22.61
C PRO A 18 7.02 10.24 21.67
N SER A 19 8.18 9.68 22.02
CA SER A 19 9.41 9.79 21.24
C SER A 19 9.79 8.43 20.67
N ASN A 20 9.92 8.35 19.34
CA ASN A 20 10.54 7.22 18.60
C ASN A 20 12.01 6.95 19.02
N LEU A 21 12.53 7.65 20.04
CA LEU A 21 13.87 7.53 20.59
C LEU A 21 14.14 6.19 21.28
N ALA A 22 13.11 5.42 21.66
CA ALA A 22 13.26 4.05 22.18
C ALA A 22 13.54 3.01 21.07
N ALA A 23 14.00 3.42 19.89
CA ALA A 23 14.31 2.55 18.76
C ALA A 23 15.61 1.73 18.92
N SER A 24 16.33 1.83 20.04
CA SER A 24 17.68 1.25 20.16
C SER A 24 17.80 0.25 21.31
N SER A 25 17.66 -1.04 20.93
CA SER A 25 17.97 -2.26 21.70
C SER A 25 17.17 -2.52 22.99
N GLY A 26 16.73 -3.77 23.18
CA GLY A 26 16.13 -4.22 24.45
C GLY A 26 14.62 -4.06 24.61
N LEU A 27 13.86 -3.73 23.56
CA LEU A 27 12.39 -3.71 23.67
C LEU A 27 11.83 -5.10 24.01
N LEU A 28 11.00 -5.15 25.05
CA LEU A 28 10.27 -6.33 25.48
C LEU A 28 9.20 -6.67 24.44
N ARG A 29 9.16 -7.93 24.00
CA ARG A 29 8.08 -8.42 23.14
C ARG A 29 6.87 -8.82 24.00
N CYS A 30 5.68 -8.58 23.48
CA CYS A 30 4.46 -9.11 24.07
C CYS A 30 4.55 -10.64 24.12
N ALA A 31 4.56 -11.23 25.32
CA ALA A 31 4.60 -12.69 25.48
C ALA A 31 3.32 -13.41 24.98
N GLY A 32 2.27 -12.66 24.66
CA GLY A 32 1.04 -13.21 24.09
C GLY A 32 1.13 -13.37 22.58
N CYS A 33 1.15 -12.25 21.86
CA CYS A 33 1.10 -12.26 20.40
C CYS A 33 2.48 -12.25 19.72
N HIS A 34 3.56 -11.94 20.44
CA HIS A 34 4.93 -11.75 19.94
C HIS A 34 5.13 -10.66 18.87
N ALA A 35 4.07 -10.00 18.43
CA ALA A 35 4.09 -9.00 17.37
C ALA A 35 4.12 -7.53 17.86
N ALA A 36 3.89 -7.26 19.15
CA ALA A 36 4.00 -5.92 19.73
C ALA A 36 5.23 -5.79 20.63
N ARG A 37 5.83 -4.60 20.67
CA ARG A 37 7.03 -4.29 21.47
C ARG A 37 6.82 -3.12 22.43
N TYR A 38 7.48 -3.17 23.57
CA TYR A 38 7.38 -2.19 24.64
C TYR A 38 8.75 -1.89 25.25
N CYS A 39 8.99 -0.65 25.66
CA CYS A 39 10.23 -0.30 26.35
C CYS A 39 10.24 -0.78 27.81
N SER A 40 9.06 -0.99 28.41
CA SER A 40 8.92 -1.43 29.79
C SER A 40 7.60 -2.18 30.02
N ARG A 41 7.49 -2.86 31.17
CA ARG A 41 6.28 -3.58 31.59
C ARG A 41 5.13 -2.61 31.87
N GLU A 42 5.42 -1.42 32.39
CA GLU A 42 4.44 -0.38 32.69
C GLU A 42 3.72 0.07 31.41
N HIS A 43 4.46 0.32 30.33
CA HIS A 43 3.87 0.66 29.03
C HIS A 43 3.07 -0.48 28.42
N GLN A 44 3.49 -1.73 28.64
CA GLN A 44 2.70 -2.89 28.22
C GLN A 44 1.37 -2.98 28.99
N ILE A 45 1.37 -2.72 30.29
CA ILE A 45 0.15 -2.70 31.12
C ILE A 45 -0.76 -1.55 30.68
N ALA A 46 -0.20 -0.37 30.43
CA ALA A 46 -0.95 0.81 30.00
C ALA A 46 -1.60 0.63 28.62
N HIS A 47 -0.90 0.02 27.66
CA HIS A 47 -1.45 -0.27 26.32
C HIS A 47 -2.41 -1.48 26.30
N ARG A 48 -2.46 -2.28 27.37
CA ARG A 48 -3.24 -3.53 27.41
C ARG A 48 -4.72 -3.35 27.03
N PRO A 49 -5.47 -2.33 27.49
CA PRO A 49 -6.88 -2.17 27.12
C PRO A 49 -7.10 -2.07 25.60
N GLU A 50 -6.24 -1.34 24.90
CA GLU A 50 -6.30 -1.16 23.45
C GLU A 50 -5.77 -2.39 22.69
N HIS A 51 -4.70 -3.02 23.20
CA HIS A 51 -4.03 -4.15 22.55
C HIS A 51 -4.74 -5.50 22.73
N LYS A 52 -5.51 -5.68 23.82
CA LYS A 52 -6.01 -6.99 24.27
C LYS A 52 -6.78 -7.75 23.18
N ALA A 53 -7.63 -7.06 22.42
CA ALA A 53 -8.44 -7.67 21.38
C ALA A 53 -7.56 -8.29 20.28
N SER A 54 -6.69 -7.49 19.67
CA SER A 54 -5.76 -7.96 18.62
C SER A 54 -4.78 -9.01 19.15
N CYS A 55 -4.30 -8.86 20.39
CA CYS A 55 -3.42 -9.85 21.02
C CYS A 55 -4.09 -11.22 21.14
N ASN A 56 -5.34 -11.25 21.60
CA ASN A 56 -6.10 -12.50 21.73
C ASN A 56 -6.41 -13.12 20.37
N SER A 57 -6.74 -12.30 19.36
CA SER A 57 -7.01 -12.77 17.99
C SER A 57 -5.78 -13.48 17.41
N ILE A 58 -4.61 -12.83 17.45
CA ILE A 58 -3.35 -13.42 16.98
C ILE A 58 -3.00 -14.71 17.74
N LYS A 59 -3.16 -14.73 19.08
CA LYS A 59 -2.93 -15.94 19.88
C LYS A 59 -3.81 -17.10 19.44
N LYS A 60 -5.10 -16.84 19.22
CA LYS A 60 -6.06 -17.84 18.76
C LYS A 60 -5.70 -18.32 17.36
N GLY A 61 -5.40 -17.40 16.43
CA GLY A 61 -4.98 -17.74 15.07
C GLY A 61 -3.74 -18.63 15.02
N ARG A 62 -2.73 -18.38 15.87
CA ARG A 62 -1.55 -19.26 16.00
C ARG A 62 -1.92 -20.68 16.40
N ILE A 63 -2.76 -20.82 17.43
CA ILE A 63 -3.24 -22.13 17.90
C ILE A 63 -4.00 -22.85 16.79
N GLU A 64 -4.88 -22.16 16.07
CA GLU A 64 -5.65 -22.75 14.97
C GLU A 64 -4.76 -23.19 13.81
N VAL A 65 -3.79 -22.37 13.40
CA VAL A 65 -2.81 -22.72 12.36
C VAL A 65 -2.00 -23.95 12.77
N ASP A 66 -1.54 -24.02 14.02
CA ASP A 66 -0.79 -25.17 14.53
C ASP A 66 -1.65 -26.44 14.57
N GLN A 67 -2.90 -26.33 15.02
CA GLN A 67 -3.84 -27.45 15.07
C GLN A 67 -4.16 -27.99 13.67
N GLU A 68 -4.52 -27.12 12.72
CA GLU A 68 -4.79 -27.54 11.35
C GLU A 68 -3.52 -28.08 10.65
N GLY A 69 -2.36 -27.50 10.95
CA GLY A 69 -1.07 -27.99 10.45
C GLY A 69 -0.75 -29.40 10.97
N GLN A 70 -1.01 -29.68 12.25
CA GLN A 70 -0.84 -31.01 12.83
C GLN A 70 -1.80 -32.03 12.22
N LYS A 71 -3.06 -31.66 11.95
CA LYS A 71 -4.03 -32.53 11.26
C LYS A 71 -3.53 -32.95 9.88
N ILE A 72 -2.92 -32.02 9.14
CA ILE A 72 -2.34 -32.31 7.83
C ILE A 72 -1.09 -33.20 7.95
N ARG A 73 -0.19 -32.93 8.90
CA ARG A 73 1.03 -33.75 9.08
C ARG A 73 0.72 -35.18 9.52
N ASN A 74 -0.29 -35.34 10.36
CA ASN A 74 -0.69 -36.63 10.93
C ASN A 74 -1.81 -37.30 10.11
N SER A 75 -2.11 -36.82 8.90
CA SER A 75 -3.10 -37.46 8.05
C SER A 75 -2.61 -38.86 7.66
N ILE A 76 -3.47 -39.85 7.88
CA ILE A 76 -3.23 -41.21 7.40
C ILE A 76 -3.73 -41.27 5.96
N LEU A 77 -2.95 -41.92 5.08
CA LEU A 77 -3.33 -42.10 3.69
C LEU A 77 -4.71 -42.76 3.59
N ASP A 78 -5.63 -42.09 2.90
CA ASP A 78 -6.96 -42.57 2.52
C ASP A 78 -7.20 -42.23 1.04
N PHE A 79 -8.24 -42.80 0.43
CA PHE A 79 -8.59 -42.61 -0.98
C PHE A 79 -8.69 -41.13 -1.41
N THR A 80 -9.00 -40.22 -0.47
CA THR A 80 -9.17 -38.78 -0.74
C THR A 80 -8.16 -37.88 -0.01
N VAL A 81 -7.30 -38.44 0.84
CA VAL A 81 -6.40 -37.68 1.72
C VAL A 81 -5.00 -38.28 1.64
N PRO A 82 -4.00 -37.56 1.07
CA PRO A 82 -2.63 -38.01 1.10
C PRO A 82 -2.06 -38.01 2.53
N ALA A 83 -1.09 -38.88 2.77
CA ALA A 83 -0.27 -38.80 3.97
C ALA A 83 0.62 -37.55 3.89
N ASN A 84 0.54 -36.70 4.91
CA ASN A 84 1.31 -35.46 5.05
C ASN A 84 1.38 -34.62 3.76
N ALA A 85 0.31 -33.87 3.47
CA ALA A 85 0.23 -33.06 2.25
C ALA A 85 1.37 -32.02 2.10
N PHE A 86 2.05 -31.64 3.18
CA PHE A 86 3.19 -30.70 3.12
C PHE A 86 4.41 -31.26 2.37
N GLU A 87 4.56 -32.57 2.27
CA GLU A 87 5.70 -33.19 1.59
C GLU A 87 5.38 -33.58 0.15
N THR A 88 4.11 -33.89 -0.12
CA THR A 88 3.69 -34.55 -1.36
C THR A 88 2.83 -33.68 -2.27
N HIS A 89 2.21 -32.61 -1.75
CA HIS A 89 1.18 -31.83 -2.46
C HIS A 89 1.37 -30.31 -2.37
N VAL A 90 2.58 -29.82 -2.09
CA VAL A 90 2.91 -28.39 -2.19
C VAL A 90 2.55 -27.89 -3.59
N GLY A 91 1.86 -26.76 -3.68
CA GLY A 91 1.32 -26.21 -4.94
C GLY A 91 -0.16 -26.56 -5.17
N HIS A 92 -0.66 -27.65 -4.57
CA HIS A 92 -2.02 -28.17 -4.78
C HIS A 92 -2.91 -28.08 -3.52
N PHE A 93 -2.52 -27.29 -2.52
CA PHE A 93 -3.26 -27.23 -1.24
C PHE A 93 -4.70 -26.74 -1.39
N TRP A 94 -5.06 -26.05 -2.47
CA TRP A 94 -6.44 -25.65 -2.67
C TRP A 94 -7.31 -26.77 -3.25
N SER A 95 -6.72 -27.69 -4.01
CA SER A 95 -7.42 -28.83 -4.61
C SER A 95 -7.81 -29.88 -3.56
N LEU A 96 -7.07 -29.94 -2.44
CA LEU A 96 -7.33 -30.84 -1.32
C LEU A 96 -8.27 -30.19 -0.29
N LEU A 97 -9.46 -30.77 -0.07
CA LEU A 97 -10.45 -30.17 0.83
C LEU A 97 -9.96 -30.02 2.28
N HIS A 98 -9.24 -31.01 2.79
CA HIS A 98 -8.78 -31.03 4.19
C HIS A 98 -7.69 -29.98 4.49
N THR A 99 -6.92 -29.53 3.49
CA THR A 99 -5.90 -28.47 3.66
C THR A 99 -6.48 -27.06 3.59
N ARG A 100 -7.72 -26.87 3.12
CA ARG A 100 -8.34 -25.55 3.01
C ARG A 100 -8.55 -24.87 4.37
N ASN A 101 -8.81 -25.64 5.43
CA ASN A 101 -8.96 -25.08 6.78
C ASN A 101 -7.65 -24.48 7.28
N TYR A 102 -6.52 -25.16 7.04
CA TYR A 102 -5.20 -24.62 7.32
C TYR A 102 -4.92 -23.32 6.55
N MET A 103 -5.24 -23.29 5.25
CA MET A 103 -5.06 -22.10 4.42
C MET A 103 -5.87 -20.91 4.95
N ARG A 104 -7.14 -21.11 5.32
CA ARG A 104 -8.01 -20.06 5.89
C ARG A 104 -7.55 -19.60 7.27
N ALA A 105 -7.14 -20.53 8.14
CA ALA A 105 -6.59 -20.19 9.46
C ALA A 105 -5.33 -19.33 9.32
N ARG A 106 -4.49 -19.66 8.34
CA ARG A 106 -3.25 -18.92 8.04
C ARG A 106 -3.52 -17.54 7.48
N ASP A 107 -4.52 -17.41 6.61
CA ASP A 107 -5.02 -16.13 6.08
C ASP A 107 -5.50 -15.21 7.20
N THR A 108 -6.38 -15.71 8.07
CA THR A 108 -6.94 -14.94 9.20
C THR A 108 -5.84 -14.48 10.15
N LEU A 109 -4.85 -15.35 10.46
CA LEU A 109 -3.70 -14.97 11.28
C LEU A 109 -2.85 -13.88 10.60
N ALA A 110 -2.59 -14.01 9.30
CA ALA A 110 -1.80 -13.06 8.54
C ALA A 110 -2.46 -11.67 8.51
N ASP A 111 -3.77 -11.62 8.27
CA ASP A 111 -4.56 -10.39 8.32
C ASP A 111 -4.50 -9.74 9.70
N ASP A 112 -4.72 -10.49 10.78
CA ASP A 112 -4.62 -9.98 12.15
C ASP A 112 -3.23 -9.41 12.46
N LEU A 113 -2.18 -10.05 11.97
CA LEU A 113 -0.78 -9.61 12.14
C LEU A 113 -0.50 -8.32 11.36
N VAL A 114 -0.95 -8.22 10.10
CA VAL A 114 -0.76 -7.04 9.25
C VAL A 114 -1.56 -5.84 9.78
N MET A 115 -2.78 -6.09 10.25
CA MET A 115 -3.67 -5.08 10.84
C MET A 115 -3.16 -4.55 12.17
N LEU A 116 -2.31 -5.29 12.90
CA LEU A 116 -1.66 -4.80 14.11
C LEU A 116 -0.75 -3.58 13.84
N GLY A 117 -0.26 -3.41 12.60
CA GLY A 117 0.50 -2.24 12.19
C GLY A 117 1.88 -2.09 12.83
N THR A 118 2.47 -3.21 13.25
CA THR A 118 3.81 -3.28 13.83
C THR A 118 4.80 -3.88 12.84
N LEU A 119 6.09 -3.54 12.95
CA LEU A 119 7.12 -4.11 12.07
C LEU A 119 7.16 -5.65 12.16
N ASP A 120 7.07 -6.22 13.38
CA ASP A 120 7.07 -7.67 13.57
C ASP A 120 5.80 -8.31 12.96
N GLY A 121 4.62 -7.74 13.21
CA GLY A 121 3.36 -8.27 12.69
C GLY A 121 3.26 -8.20 11.16
N VAL A 122 3.58 -7.06 10.57
CA VAL A 122 3.53 -6.88 9.10
C VAL A 122 4.57 -7.78 8.42
N GLY A 123 5.77 -7.89 9.00
CA GLY A 123 6.81 -8.81 8.52
C GLY A 123 6.37 -10.27 8.55
N GLU A 124 5.84 -10.71 9.69
CA GLU A 124 5.37 -12.09 9.85
C GLU A 124 4.16 -12.41 8.94
N GLY A 125 3.20 -11.49 8.85
CA GLY A 125 2.04 -11.64 7.97
C GLY A 125 2.43 -11.79 6.50
N LEU A 126 3.43 -11.03 6.02
CA LEU A 126 3.95 -11.19 4.66
C LEU A 126 4.53 -12.59 4.44
N GLU A 127 5.24 -13.16 5.42
CA GLU A 127 5.77 -14.52 5.31
C GLU A 127 4.65 -15.57 5.27
N HIS A 128 3.56 -15.38 6.04
CA HIS A 128 2.38 -16.23 5.91
C HIS A 128 1.79 -16.17 4.50
N PHE A 129 1.58 -14.99 3.94
CA PHE A 129 1.06 -14.83 2.58
C PHE A 129 1.99 -15.45 1.53
N ARG A 130 3.31 -15.24 1.65
CA ARG A 130 4.31 -15.83 0.74
C ARG A 130 4.29 -17.34 0.75
N ASP A 131 4.22 -17.94 1.93
CA ASP A 131 4.14 -19.39 2.03
C ASP A 131 2.82 -19.93 1.50
N MET A 132 1.70 -19.24 1.74
CA MET A 132 0.42 -19.62 1.15
C MET A 132 0.46 -19.60 -0.38
N MET A 133 1.12 -18.63 -1.00
CA MET A 133 1.32 -18.60 -2.46
C MET A 133 2.24 -19.72 -2.97
N LYS A 134 3.11 -20.29 -2.13
CA LYS A 134 3.86 -21.51 -2.49
C LYS A 134 2.96 -22.75 -2.42
N LEU A 135 2.09 -22.80 -1.41
CA LEU A 135 1.15 -23.91 -1.21
C LEU A 135 0.01 -23.91 -2.24
N CYS A 136 -0.37 -22.74 -2.75
CA CYS A 136 -1.39 -22.53 -3.77
C CYS A 136 -0.93 -21.42 -4.73
N ARG A 137 -0.29 -21.81 -5.84
CA ARG A 137 0.23 -20.85 -6.84
C ARG A 137 -0.88 -20.11 -7.58
N ALA A 138 -2.03 -20.77 -7.78
CA ALA A 138 -3.22 -20.18 -8.40
C ALA A 138 -3.87 -19.07 -7.56
N ASP A 139 -3.42 -18.88 -6.31
CA ASP A 139 -3.87 -17.83 -5.40
C ASP A 139 -5.40 -17.78 -5.23
N ASN A 140 -6.01 -18.93 -4.95
CA ASN A 140 -7.46 -19.04 -4.85
C ASN A 140 -8.08 -18.27 -3.67
N LEU A 141 -7.26 -17.79 -2.73
CA LEU A 141 -7.70 -16.94 -1.62
C LEU A 141 -7.50 -15.44 -1.89
N GLY A 142 -6.88 -15.06 -3.02
CA GLY A 142 -6.69 -13.65 -3.38
C GLY A 142 -5.60 -12.93 -2.58
N MET A 143 -4.56 -13.63 -2.13
CA MET A 143 -3.42 -13.06 -1.42
C MET A 143 -2.72 -11.96 -2.24
N ARG A 144 -2.77 -12.05 -3.57
CA ARG A 144 -2.20 -11.03 -4.48
C ARG A 144 -2.80 -9.64 -4.29
N ASP A 145 -3.99 -9.54 -3.71
CA ASP A 145 -4.66 -8.26 -3.49
C ASP A 145 -4.05 -7.48 -2.30
N VAL A 146 -3.40 -8.16 -1.35
CA VAL A 146 -2.84 -7.58 -0.11
C VAL A 146 -1.32 -7.67 -0.02
N VAL A 147 -0.70 -8.65 -0.69
CA VAL A 147 0.77 -8.85 -0.68
C VAL A 147 1.54 -7.60 -1.16
N PRO A 148 1.19 -6.96 -2.30
CA PRO A 148 1.95 -5.82 -2.80
C PRO A 148 1.95 -4.62 -1.83
N THR A 149 0.79 -4.28 -1.26
CA THR A 149 0.71 -3.17 -0.30
C THR A 149 1.46 -3.50 0.98
N THR A 150 1.42 -4.75 1.44
CA THR A 150 2.22 -5.23 2.58
C THR A 150 3.73 -5.11 2.32
N MET A 151 4.20 -5.45 1.12
CA MET A 151 5.59 -5.24 0.71
C MET A 151 6.00 -3.76 0.79
N LEU A 152 5.15 -2.84 0.32
CA LEU A 152 5.42 -1.39 0.35
C LEU A 152 5.54 -0.83 1.77
N ARG A 153 4.79 -1.38 2.73
CA ARG A 153 4.88 -1.01 4.16
C ARG A 153 6.21 -1.39 4.78
N LEU A 154 6.81 -2.49 4.31
CA LEU A 154 8.12 -2.99 4.70
C LEU A 154 9.27 -2.45 3.83
N ASP A 155 8.98 -1.47 2.97
CA ASP A 155 9.93 -0.86 2.04
C ASP A 155 10.60 -1.86 1.05
N LEU A 156 9.93 -3.00 0.80
CA LEU A 156 10.29 -4.00 -0.20
C LEU A 156 9.84 -3.56 -1.61
N ASP A 157 10.28 -2.37 -2.00
CA ASP A 157 9.73 -1.64 -3.15
C ASP A 157 10.07 -2.29 -4.50
N GLN A 158 11.28 -2.87 -4.63
CA GLN A 158 11.67 -3.58 -5.85
C GLN A 158 10.91 -4.89 -5.98
N GLU A 159 10.81 -5.65 -4.90
CA GLU A 159 10.10 -6.92 -4.83
C GLU A 159 8.61 -6.72 -5.10
N CYS A 160 8.01 -5.63 -4.60
CA CYS A 160 6.65 -5.25 -4.95
C CYS A 160 6.49 -5.04 -6.45
N TYR A 161 7.41 -4.32 -7.10
CA TYR A 161 7.33 -4.09 -8.53
C TYR A 161 7.50 -5.38 -9.34
N ASP A 162 8.48 -6.20 -8.97
CA ASP A 162 8.76 -7.48 -9.60
C ASP A 162 7.57 -8.45 -9.48
N PHE A 163 6.91 -8.48 -8.31
CA PHE A 163 5.71 -9.25 -8.05
C PHE A 163 4.56 -8.82 -8.97
N LEU A 164 4.27 -7.51 -9.01
CA LEU A 164 3.22 -6.96 -9.86
C LEU A 164 3.48 -7.24 -11.35
N LYS A 165 4.74 -7.08 -11.79
CA LYS A 165 5.13 -7.37 -13.17
C LYS A 165 4.94 -8.84 -13.52
N TRP A 166 5.28 -9.76 -12.62
CA TRP A 166 5.12 -11.19 -12.86
C TRP A 166 3.65 -11.55 -13.08
N TRP A 167 2.75 -11.07 -12.21
CA TRP A 167 1.31 -11.29 -12.36
C TRP A 167 0.74 -10.64 -13.63
N ALA A 168 1.22 -9.46 -14.00
CA ALA A 168 0.76 -8.75 -15.18
C ALA A 168 1.28 -9.31 -16.52
N THR A 169 2.21 -10.26 -16.47
CA THR A 169 2.86 -10.84 -17.65
C THR A 169 2.75 -12.36 -17.62
N SER A 170 3.64 -13.04 -16.89
CA SER A 170 3.69 -14.50 -16.79
C SER A 170 2.41 -15.09 -16.19
N GLY A 171 1.87 -14.47 -15.14
CA GLY A 171 0.62 -14.91 -14.49
C GLY A 171 -0.64 -14.71 -15.32
N THR A 172 -0.54 -14.05 -16.49
CA THR A 172 -1.67 -13.89 -17.44
C THR A 172 -1.57 -14.82 -18.65
N ASP A 173 -0.52 -15.63 -18.77
CA ASP A 173 -0.43 -16.63 -19.84
C ASP A 173 -1.48 -17.73 -19.59
N SER A 174 -2.42 -17.88 -20.51
CA SER A 174 -3.47 -18.90 -20.43
C SER A 174 -2.95 -20.33 -20.46
N ARG A 175 -1.69 -20.53 -20.83
CA ARG A 175 -1.00 -21.82 -20.86
C ARG A 175 -0.17 -22.08 -19.61
N TYR A 176 -0.12 -21.15 -18.67
CA TYR A 176 0.60 -21.36 -17.41
C TYR A 176 -0.10 -22.42 -16.57
N ASP A 177 0.60 -23.52 -16.30
CA ASP A 177 0.11 -24.58 -15.44
C ASP A 177 0.38 -24.22 -13.97
N TRP A 178 -0.68 -23.85 -13.24
CA TRP A 178 -0.58 -23.48 -11.83
C TRP A 178 -0.23 -24.66 -10.91
N GLU A 179 -0.47 -25.87 -11.38
CA GLU A 179 -0.23 -27.12 -10.67
C GLU A 179 1.20 -27.64 -10.90
N ASP A 180 1.87 -27.23 -11.99
CA ASP A 180 3.26 -27.59 -12.22
C ASP A 180 4.22 -26.77 -11.33
N THR A 181 4.74 -27.44 -10.30
CA THR A 181 5.69 -26.81 -9.37
C THR A 181 7.09 -26.57 -9.94
N THR A 182 7.41 -27.14 -11.10
CA THR A 182 8.70 -26.96 -11.77
C THR A 182 8.75 -25.67 -12.59
N LEU A 183 7.59 -25.09 -12.94
CA LEU A 183 7.52 -23.84 -13.68
C LEU A 183 8.01 -22.64 -12.85
N PRO A 184 8.61 -21.61 -13.50
CA PRO A 184 9.05 -20.40 -12.82
C PRO A 184 7.87 -19.61 -12.24
N HIS A 185 7.88 -19.42 -10.92
CA HIS A 185 6.85 -18.72 -10.18
C HIS A 185 7.44 -17.53 -9.41
N LEU A 186 6.88 -16.33 -9.59
CA LEU A 186 7.33 -15.08 -8.95
C LEU A 186 8.86 -14.88 -9.06
N ASN A 187 9.41 -15.16 -10.23
CA ASN A 187 10.85 -15.26 -10.48
C ASN A 187 11.47 -14.03 -11.16
N ILE A 188 10.68 -12.99 -11.45
CA ILE A 188 11.20 -11.69 -11.93
C ILE A 188 12.02 -11.05 -10.80
N ARG A 189 13.19 -10.51 -11.14
CA ARG A 189 14.08 -9.82 -10.20
C ARG A 189 14.68 -8.58 -10.86
N GLY A 190 14.60 -7.44 -10.17
CA GLY A 190 15.25 -6.20 -10.60
C GLY A 190 14.66 -5.59 -11.87
N ALA A 191 13.37 -5.74 -12.12
CA ALA A 191 12.71 -5.11 -13.25
C ALA A 191 12.79 -3.57 -13.15
N ASP A 192 12.89 -2.90 -14.29
CA ASP A 192 12.96 -1.44 -14.34
C ASP A 192 11.64 -0.81 -13.91
N VAL A 193 11.64 -0.22 -12.70
CA VAL A 193 10.47 0.48 -12.14
C VAL A 193 10.08 1.72 -12.97
N PHE A 194 10.94 2.22 -13.85
CA PHE A 194 10.66 3.36 -14.74
C PHE A 194 10.30 2.94 -16.17
N GLU A 195 10.15 1.64 -16.44
CA GLU A 195 9.67 1.16 -17.73
C GLU A 195 8.22 1.58 -17.94
N ASP A 196 7.82 1.62 -19.22
CA ASP A 196 6.45 1.96 -19.57
C ASP A 196 5.49 0.85 -19.14
N THR A 197 4.59 1.16 -18.21
CA THR A 197 3.65 0.18 -17.65
C THR A 197 2.43 -0.06 -18.53
N ARG A 198 2.25 0.68 -19.64
CA ARG A 198 1.05 0.57 -20.50
C ARG A 198 0.82 -0.85 -21.03
N CYS A 199 1.88 -1.59 -21.31
CA CYS A 199 1.79 -2.93 -21.88
C CYS A 199 1.13 -3.94 -20.94
N PHE A 200 1.29 -3.75 -19.61
CA PHE A 200 0.88 -4.73 -18.61
C PHE A 200 -0.14 -4.21 -17.58
N SER A 201 -0.25 -2.89 -17.37
CA SER A 201 -1.18 -2.32 -16.38
C SER A 201 -2.66 -2.67 -16.64
N ARG A 202 -3.02 -2.95 -17.90
CA ARG A 202 -4.36 -3.42 -18.28
C ARG A 202 -4.72 -4.79 -17.71
N HIS A 203 -3.72 -5.64 -17.46
CA HIS A 203 -3.92 -7.00 -16.95
C HIS A 203 -3.89 -7.07 -15.42
N LEU A 204 -3.51 -5.98 -14.76
CA LEU A 204 -3.56 -5.89 -13.31
C LEU A 204 -5.01 -5.71 -12.82
N ASP A 205 -5.33 -6.43 -11.75
CA ASP A 205 -6.51 -6.18 -10.94
C ASP A 205 -6.44 -4.80 -10.25
N ILE A 206 -7.55 -4.37 -9.67
CA ILE A 206 -7.66 -3.02 -9.10
C ILE A 206 -6.79 -2.84 -7.84
N HIS A 207 -6.57 -3.88 -7.04
CA HIS A 207 -5.73 -3.84 -5.83
C HIS A 207 -4.25 -3.72 -6.20
N SER A 208 -3.82 -4.50 -7.19
CA SER A 208 -2.48 -4.40 -7.79
C SER A 208 -2.20 -3.02 -8.39
N LEU A 209 -3.18 -2.40 -9.05
CA LEU A 209 -3.05 -1.03 -9.55
C LEU A 209 -2.88 -0.02 -8.42
N VAL A 210 -3.61 -0.16 -7.32
CA VAL A 210 -3.46 0.69 -6.13
C VAL A 210 -2.04 0.58 -5.57
N ALA A 211 -1.51 -0.64 -5.42
CA ALA A 211 -0.13 -0.83 -4.97
C ALA A 211 0.89 -0.20 -5.93
N LEU A 212 0.71 -0.39 -7.24
CA LEU A 212 1.57 0.23 -8.25
C LEU A 212 1.54 1.76 -8.15
N LEU A 213 0.36 2.35 -7.95
CA LEU A 213 0.19 3.79 -7.77
C LEU A 213 0.92 4.30 -6.51
N ILE A 214 0.76 3.63 -5.37
CA ILE A 214 1.47 3.97 -4.13
C ILE A 214 2.98 3.95 -4.38
N LEU A 215 3.50 2.90 -5.03
CA LEU A 215 4.92 2.81 -5.37
C LEU A 215 5.38 3.98 -6.24
N LYS A 216 4.64 4.32 -7.32
CA LYS A 216 5.02 5.45 -8.19
C LYS A 216 5.01 6.77 -7.44
N LEU A 217 4.00 7.01 -6.59
CA LEU A 217 3.88 8.24 -5.81
C LEU A 217 4.95 8.32 -4.70
N LYS A 218 5.29 7.20 -4.06
CA LYS A 218 6.40 7.10 -3.10
C LYS A 218 7.72 7.53 -3.74
N LEU A 219 8.06 6.98 -4.90
CA LEU A 219 9.26 7.36 -5.64
C LEU A 219 9.21 8.81 -6.14
N LEU A 220 8.04 9.31 -6.53
CA LEU A 220 7.87 10.70 -6.99
C LEU A 220 8.17 11.68 -5.85
N VAL A 221 7.64 11.41 -4.66
CA VAL A 221 7.89 12.18 -3.44
C VAL A 221 9.38 12.17 -3.08
N ASP A 222 10.02 10.99 -3.10
CA ASP A 222 11.45 10.88 -2.81
C ASP A 222 12.34 11.66 -3.79
N ILE A 223 12.08 11.54 -5.10
CA ILE A 223 12.85 12.27 -6.13
C ILE A 223 12.66 13.78 -5.97
N ARG A 224 11.43 14.22 -5.65
CA ARG A 224 11.15 15.62 -5.34
C ARG A 224 11.93 16.08 -4.11
N HIS A 225 11.97 15.30 -3.03
CA HIS A 225 12.74 15.62 -1.83
C HIS A 225 14.23 15.74 -2.12
N LEU A 226 14.80 14.87 -2.96
CA LEU A 226 16.19 14.99 -3.41
C LEU A 226 16.43 16.32 -4.16
N LYS A 227 15.53 16.70 -5.08
CA LYS A 227 15.63 17.96 -5.83
C LYS A 227 15.54 19.19 -4.93
N ILE A 228 14.54 19.24 -4.03
CA ILE A 228 14.34 20.35 -3.09
C ILE A 228 15.55 20.49 -2.18
N THR A 229 16.00 19.39 -1.59
CA THR A 229 17.16 19.36 -0.70
C THR A 229 18.40 19.93 -1.36
N ARG A 230 18.66 19.58 -2.63
CA ARG A 230 19.80 20.12 -3.39
C ARG A 230 19.68 21.61 -3.65
N ARG A 231 18.47 22.11 -4.00
CA ARG A 231 18.23 23.54 -4.17
C ARG A 231 18.54 24.31 -2.88
N ILE A 232 17.99 23.85 -1.75
CA ILE A 232 18.20 24.48 -0.44
C ILE A 232 19.68 24.41 -0.03
N ALA A 233 20.30 23.24 -0.18
CA ALA A 233 21.70 23.03 0.17
C ALA A 233 22.65 23.92 -0.63
N ASN A 234 22.36 24.15 -1.92
CA ASN A 234 23.12 25.05 -2.77
C ASN A 234 22.88 26.52 -2.40
N GLN A 235 21.64 26.92 -2.13
CA GLN A 235 21.29 28.29 -1.71
C GLN A 235 21.90 28.67 -0.34
N ARG A 236 22.02 27.70 0.57
CA ARG A 236 22.51 27.91 1.95
C ARG A 236 23.99 27.55 2.13
N HIS A 237 24.69 27.14 1.07
CA HIS A 237 26.09 26.72 1.11
C HIS A 237 26.41 25.70 2.23
N LEU A 238 25.56 24.70 2.42
CA LEU A 238 25.71 23.73 3.52
C LEU A 238 27.01 22.90 3.36
N PRO A 239 27.74 22.62 4.46
CA PRO A 239 28.91 21.73 4.43
C PRO A 239 28.58 20.36 3.85
N ALA A 240 29.52 19.74 3.12
CA ALA A 240 29.32 18.46 2.46
C ALA A 240 28.81 17.35 3.39
N ARG A 241 29.32 17.29 4.63
CA ARG A 241 28.86 16.33 5.65
C ARG A 241 27.36 16.46 5.95
N VAL A 242 26.88 17.69 6.16
CA VAL A 242 25.47 17.96 6.45
C VAL A 242 24.61 17.64 5.23
N ARG A 243 25.08 17.98 4.02
CA ARG A 243 24.38 17.63 2.77
C ARG A 243 24.18 16.12 2.62
N ASN A 244 25.22 15.34 2.90
CA ASN A 244 25.16 13.88 2.80
C ASN A 244 24.21 13.27 3.84
N GLN A 245 24.26 13.76 5.09
CA GLN A 245 23.34 13.32 6.13
C GLN A 245 21.88 13.64 5.81
N ILE A 246 21.61 14.87 5.31
CA ILE A 246 20.26 15.22 4.88
C ILE A 246 19.83 14.29 3.74
N ALA A 247 20.62 14.20 2.67
CA ALA A 247 20.32 13.38 1.49
C ALA A 247 19.96 11.91 1.82
N GLN A 248 20.63 11.32 2.82
CA GLN A 248 20.35 9.97 3.30
C GLN A 248 18.99 9.82 4.00
N ASN A 249 18.48 10.88 4.62
CA ASN A 249 17.24 10.86 5.39
C ASN A 249 16.03 11.45 4.64
N VAL A 250 16.21 12.03 3.45
CA VAL A 250 15.09 12.64 2.69
C VAL A 250 14.27 11.64 1.89
N VAL A 251 14.86 10.48 1.63
CA VAL A 251 14.24 9.41 0.84
C VAL A 251 13.79 8.30 1.76
N ARG A 252 12.59 7.78 1.51
CA ARG A 252 12.09 6.60 2.20
C ARG A 252 12.47 5.31 1.47
N SER A 253 12.30 5.29 0.15
CA SER A 253 12.49 4.07 -0.61
C SER A 253 13.97 3.67 -0.72
N PRO A 254 14.33 2.41 -0.47
CA PRO A 254 15.65 1.87 -0.79
C PRO A 254 16.01 2.00 -2.28
N LEU A 255 15.01 2.03 -3.18
CA LEU A 255 15.24 2.30 -4.60
C LEU A 255 15.67 3.75 -4.83
N SER A 256 14.99 4.69 -4.19
CA SER A 256 15.30 6.12 -4.30
C SER A 256 16.70 6.46 -3.78
N ALA A 257 17.20 5.71 -2.78
CA ALA A 257 18.56 5.87 -2.28
C ALA A 257 19.63 5.72 -3.39
N ARG A 258 19.37 4.89 -4.41
CA ARG A 258 20.27 4.71 -5.56
C ARG A 258 20.39 5.97 -6.42
N PHE A 259 19.39 6.85 -6.38
CA PHE A 259 19.36 8.10 -7.17
C PHE A 259 19.93 9.30 -6.42
N GLN A 260 20.45 9.13 -5.21
CA GLN A 260 21.06 10.22 -4.42
C GLN A 260 22.22 10.90 -5.15
N ASN A 261 22.92 10.19 -6.04
CA ASN A 261 24.06 10.71 -6.81
C ASN A 261 23.70 11.13 -8.24
N GLU A 262 22.48 10.91 -8.69
CA GLU A 262 22.03 11.29 -10.04
C GLU A 262 22.06 12.81 -10.23
N ASN A 263 22.34 13.31 -11.42
CA ASN A 263 22.34 14.77 -11.64
C ASN A 263 20.89 15.34 -11.65
N TYR A 264 20.76 16.66 -11.54
CA TYR A 264 19.43 17.31 -11.47
C TYR A 264 18.57 17.08 -12.73
N ALA A 265 19.19 17.00 -13.91
CA ALA A 265 18.48 16.75 -15.17
C ALA A 265 17.93 15.31 -15.23
N SER A 266 18.72 14.32 -14.79
CA SER A 266 18.29 12.93 -14.63
C SER A 266 17.09 12.84 -13.67
N LEU A 267 17.18 13.45 -12.49
CA LEU A 267 16.07 13.47 -11.53
C LEU A 267 14.81 14.12 -12.11
N THR A 268 14.96 15.18 -12.89
CA THR A 268 13.82 15.85 -13.56
C THR A 268 13.16 14.94 -14.59
N LYS A 269 13.93 14.15 -15.35
CA LYS A 269 13.39 13.16 -16.29
C LYS A 269 12.64 12.04 -15.56
N MET A 270 13.19 11.56 -14.44
CA MET A 270 12.54 10.53 -13.63
C MET A 270 11.25 11.04 -12.98
N GLU A 271 11.26 12.24 -12.42
CA GLU A 271 10.08 12.91 -11.86
C GLU A 271 8.96 13.02 -12.90
N LYS A 272 9.28 13.48 -14.11
CA LYS A 272 8.31 13.56 -15.22
C LYS A 272 7.72 12.18 -15.55
N LYS A 273 8.55 11.14 -15.67
CA LYS A 273 8.07 9.77 -15.92
C LYS A 273 7.13 9.30 -14.82
N LEU A 274 7.52 9.43 -13.56
CA LEU A 274 6.71 9.00 -12.42
C LEU A 274 5.39 9.77 -12.34
N LEU A 275 5.42 11.08 -12.57
CA LEU A 275 4.23 11.91 -12.65
C LEU A 275 3.28 11.40 -13.74
N ASP A 276 3.78 11.20 -14.96
CA ASP A 276 2.98 10.70 -16.08
C ASP A 276 2.40 9.31 -15.79
N HIS A 277 3.16 8.43 -15.11
CA HIS A 277 2.70 7.10 -14.71
C HIS A 277 1.60 7.19 -13.65
N SER A 278 1.80 7.99 -12.61
CA SER A 278 0.83 8.21 -11.53
C SER A 278 -0.47 8.82 -12.03
N LYS A 279 -0.42 9.82 -12.92
CA LYS A 279 -1.61 10.40 -13.57
C LYS A 279 -2.45 9.33 -14.25
N ARG A 280 -1.82 8.51 -15.09
CA ARG A 280 -2.52 7.46 -15.85
C ARG A 280 -3.10 6.36 -14.95
N ILE A 281 -2.30 5.82 -14.04
CA ILE A 281 -2.75 4.74 -13.15
C ILE A 281 -3.87 5.26 -12.23
N GLY A 282 -3.72 6.45 -11.69
CA GLY A 282 -4.73 7.11 -10.89
C GLY A 282 -6.05 7.31 -11.64
N ALA A 283 -6.00 7.81 -12.88
CA ALA A 283 -7.17 7.96 -13.72
C ALA A 283 -7.88 6.62 -14.01
N ILE A 284 -7.10 5.54 -14.25
CA ILE A 284 -7.66 4.19 -14.42
C ILE A 284 -8.40 3.74 -13.14
N ILE A 285 -7.79 3.91 -11.97
CA ILE A 285 -8.41 3.51 -10.70
C ILE A 285 -9.69 4.30 -10.44
N THR A 286 -9.66 5.63 -10.60
CA THR A 286 -10.85 6.47 -10.42
C THR A 286 -11.95 6.16 -11.43
N GLY A 287 -11.59 5.78 -12.65
CA GLY A 287 -12.54 5.33 -13.68
C GLY A 287 -13.13 3.94 -13.40
N ARG A 288 -12.38 3.03 -12.77
CA ARG A 288 -12.85 1.68 -12.41
C ARG A 288 -13.72 1.66 -11.16
N ASN A 289 -13.41 2.50 -10.17
CA ASN A 289 -14.20 2.61 -8.96
C ASN A 289 -14.38 4.09 -8.55
N ARG A 290 -15.61 4.59 -8.69
CA ARG A 290 -15.95 5.99 -8.46
C ARG A 290 -15.92 6.42 -6.99
N TYR A 291 -15.85 5.47 -6.06
CA TYR A 291 -15.87 5.69 -4.61
C TYR A 291 -14.48 5.64 -3.99
N PHE A 292 -13.47 5.20 -4.74
CA PHE A 292 -12.11 5.01 -4.22
C PHE A 292 -11.52 6.32 -3.68
N MET A 293 -11.51 7.38 -4.50
CA MET A 293 -10.88 8.64 -4.10
C MET A 293 -11.61 9.32 -2.94
N SER A 294 -12.95 9.26 -2.89
CA SER A 294 -13.70 9.81 -1.74
C SER A 294 -13.34 9.07 -0.47
N ASN A 295 -13.32 7.74 -0.50
CA ASN A 295 -12.99 6.93 0.66
C ASN A 295 -11.51 7.09 1.04
N LEU A 296 -10.59 7.31 0.09
CA LEU A 296 -9.17 7.52 0.40
C LEU A 296 -8.96 8.81 1.23
N PHE A 297 -9.71 9.87 0.94
CA PHE A 297 -9.65 11.12 1.71
C PHE A 297 -10.47 11.06 3.00
N GLU A 298 -11.55 10.26 3.04
CA GLU A 298 -12.46 10.09 4.18
C GLU A 298 -12.64 8.59 4.51
N PRO A 299 -11.60 7.95 5.08
CA PRO A 299 -11.50 6.49 5.17
C PRO A 299 -12.31 5.87 6.31
N GLU A 300 -12.76 6.65 7.29
CA GLU A 300 -13.35 6.15 8.54
C GLU A 300 -14.50 5.16 8.28
N LYS A 301 -15.42 5.49 7.38
CA LYS A 301 -16.58 4.64 7.07
C LYS A 301 -16.15 3.36 6.34
N ALA A 302 -15.28 3.50 5.35
CA ALA A 302 -14.81 2.39 4.53
C ALA A 302 -13.99 1.37 5.34
N LEU A 303 -13.15 1.85 6.27
CA LEU A 303 -12.33 1.01 7.12
C LEU A 303 -13.13 0.32 8.24
N CYS A 304 -14.25 0.90 8.65
CA CYS A 304 -15.16 0.29 9.62
C CYS A 304 -16.20 -0.64 8.98
N ALA A 305 -16.28 -0.70 7.64
CA ALA A 305 -17.23 -1.57 6.96
C ALA A 305 -16.93 -3.05 7.28
N GLY A 306 -17.96 -3.87 7.44
CA GLY A 306 -17.80 -5.32 7.60
C GLY A 306 -17.27 -5.99 6.32
N PRO A 307 -16.89 -7.28 6.36
CA PRO A 307 -16.68 -8.05 5.14
C PRO A 307 -18.02 -8.16 4.40
N SER A 308 -18.02 -7.83 3.10
CA SER A 308 -19.18 -7.97 2.23
C SER A 308 -18.73 -8.41 0.85
N SER A 309 -19.52 -9.27 0.22
CA SER A 309 -19.41 -9.49 -1.22
C SER A 309 -19.60 -8.16 -1.94
N TYR A 310 -18.91 -7.98 -3.05
CA TYR A 310 -18.99 -6.76 -3.84
C TYR A 310 -19.09 -7.08 -5.32
N THR A 311 -19.61 -6.12 -6.06
CA THR A 311 -19.54 -6.06 -7.51
C THR A 311 -18.57 -4.96 -7.92
N SER A 312 -18.12 -4.99 -9.17
CA SER A 312 -17.29 -3.91 -9.71
C SER A 312 -17.98 -2.54 -9.61
N ASP A 313 -17.20 -1.51 -9.30
CA ASP A 313 -17.64 -0.12 -9.11
C ASP A 313 -18.68 0.05 -7.97
N SER A 314 -18.53 -0.72 -6.89
CA SER A 314 -19.35 -0.61 -5.68
C SER A 314 -18.61 0.08 -4.53
N PRO A 315 -19.34 0.67 -3.55
CA PRO A 315 -18.75 1.16 -2.31
C PRO A 315 -18.06 0.07 -1.48
N GLU A 316 -18.57 -1.16 -1.55
CA GLU A 316 -18.03 -2.33 -0.87
C GLU A 316 -16.66 -2.72 -1.44
N GLU A 317 -16.51 -2.72 -2.77
CA GLU A 317 -15.21 -2.92 -3.44
C GLU A 317 -14.19 -1.88 -2.98
N SER A 318 -14.57 -0.60 -2.97
CA SER A 318 -13.72 0.50 -2.48
C SER A 318 -13.34 0.31 -1.01
N SER A 319 -14.25 -0.20 -0.18
CA SER A 319 -13.97 -0.48 1.23
C SER A 319 -12.92 -1.57 1.39
N THR A 320 -13.02 -2.65 0.61
CA THR A 320 -12.00 -3.72 0.57
C THR A 320 -10.65 -3.19 0.08
N MET A 321 -10.65 -2.38 -0.98
CA MET A 321 -9.42 -1.73 -1.48
C MET A 321 -8.71 -0.92 -0.39
N LEU A 322 -9.45 -0.18 0.43
CA LEU A 322 -8.85 0.61 1.52
C LEU A 322 -8.40 -0.25 2.69
N LYS A 323 -9.12 -1.30 3.06
CA LYS A 323 -8.67 -2.22 4.11
C LYS A 323 -7.28 -2.78 3.81
N TYR A 324 -7.03 -3.16 2.55
CA TYR A 324 -5.74 -3.71 2.14
C TYR A 324 -4.64 -2.67 1.91
N SER A 325 -4.99 -1.41 1.60
CA SER A 325 -4.00 -0.43 1.13
C SER A 325 -3.83 0.80 2.01
N TYR A 326 -4.79 1.17 2.86
CA TYR A 326 -4.80 2.47 3.55
C TYR A 326 -3.59 2.66 4.47
N ALA A 327 -3.15 1.61 5.16
CA ALA A 327 -1.94 1.68 5.98
C ALA A 327 -0.71 2.06 5.14
N ALA A 328 -0.55 1.50 3.94
CA ALA A 328 0.54 1.86 3.03
C ALA A 328 0.45 3.31 2.53
N TRP A 329 -0.75 3.80 2.24
CA TRP A 329 -0.98 5.22 1.91
C TRP A 329 -0.59 6.14 3.06
N TRP A 330 -1.04 5.82 4.27
CA TRP A 330 -0.82 6.62 5.47
C TRP A 330 0.64 6.64 5.91
N GLU A 331 1.31 5.49 5.86
CA GLU A 331 2.72 5.36 6.20
C GLU A 331 3.60 6.12 5.18
N THR A 332 3.17 6.24 3.92
CA THR A 332 3.93 6.92 2.85
C THR A 332 3.79 8.45 2.94
N GLU A 333 4.62 9.03 3.79
CA GLU A 333 4.67 10.47 4.06
C GLU A 333 4.70 11.31 2.78
N GLY A 334 3.91 12.39 2.77
CA GLY A 334 3.83 13.35 1.67
C GLY A 334 2.98 12.92 0.47
N VAL A 335 2.59 11.64 0.34
CA VAL A 335 1.72 11.18 -0.76
C VAL A 335 0.30 11.71 -0.60
N LEU A 336 -0.32 11.51 0.57
CA LEU A 336 -1.69 12.01 0.81
C LEU A 336 -1.76 13.54 0.74
N ASP A 337 -0.71 14.25 1.18
CA ASP A 337 -0.66 15.71 1.09
C ASP A 337 -0.54 16.20 -0.35
N LEU A 338 0.24 15.49 -1.18
CA LEU A 338 0.33 15.76 -2.61
C LEU A 338 -1.02 15.58 -3.30
N LEU A 339 -1.73 14.49 -3.01
CA LEU A 339 -3.06 14.22 -3.59
C LEU A 339 -4.12 15.22 -3.10
N LYS A 340 -4.08 15.62 -1.82
CA LYS A 340 -4.94 16.69 -1.30
C LYS A 340 -4.67 18.01 -2.01
N ASN A 341 -3.42 18.37 -2.23
CA ASN A 341 -3.08 19.60 -2.95
C ASN A 341 -3.56 19.56 -4.42
N ALA A 342 -3.43 18.42 -5.09
CA ALA A 342 -3.96 18.23 -6.45
C ALA A 342 -5.49 18.41 -6.49
N ARG A 343 -6.22 17.83 -5.52
CA ARG A 343 -7.67 18.01 -5.38
C ARG A 343 -8.06 19.47 -5.14
N VAL A 344 -7.31 20.19 -4.30
CA VAL A 344 -7.54 21.63 -4.05
C VAL A 344 -7.33 22.45 -5.31
N CYS A 345 -6.29 22.16 -6.10
CA CYS A 345 -6.06 22.83 -7.39
C CYS A 345 -7.22 22.57 -8.35
N ALA A 346 -7.67 21.31 -8.45
CA ALA A 346 -8.82 20.95 -9.28
C ALA A 346 -10.11 21.66 -8.86
N ALA A 347 -10.40 21.69 -7.55
CA ALA A 347 -11.59 22.34 -7.02
C ALA A 347 -11.61 23.85 -7.31
N ARG A 348 -10.46 24.54 -7.15
CA ARG A 348 -10.34 25.97 -7.44
C ARG A 348 -10.62 26.28 -8.91
N ASP A 349 -10.02 25.52 -9.83
CA ASP A 349 -10.22 25.77 -11.26
C ASP A 349 -11.66 25.46 -11.70
N LEU A 350 -12.30 24.45 -11.08
CA LEU A 350 -13.72 24.14 -11.29
C LEU A 350 -14.67 25.20 -10.73
N GLU A 351 -14.33 25.87 -9.62
CA GLU A 351 -15.13 26.97 -9.06
C GLU A 351 -15.13 28.20 -9.98
N ASN A 352 -14.04 28.42 -10.71
CA ASN A 352 -13.93 29.50 -11.70
C ASN A 352 -14.70 29.20 -12.99
N MET A 353 -15.14 27.96 -13.21
CA MET A 353 -15.96 27.59 -14.37
C MET A 353 -17.44 27.89 -14.10
N ASP A 354 -18.12 28.48 -15.08
CA ASP A 354 -19.56 28.75 -15.01
C ASP A 354 -20.36 27.44 -15.24
N TYR A 355 -20.40 26.61 -14.21
CA TYR A 355 -21.10 25.34 -14.23
C TYR A 355 -22.48 25.45 -13.56
N GLU A 356 -23.53 25.14 -14.31
CA GLU A 356 -24.89 24.93 -13.79
C GLU A 356 -25.27 23.46 -13.89
N VAL A 357 -25.87 22.90 -12.83
CA VAL A 357 -26.44 21.55 -12.88
C VAL A 357 -27.78 21.65 -13.59
N THR A 358 -27.80 21.44 -14.90
CA THR A 358 -29.00 21.56 -15.75
C THR A 358 -29.79 20.26 -15.89
N ASP A 359 -29.24 19.13 -15.44
CA ASP A 359 -29.89 17.81 -15.51
C ASP A 359 -30.95 17.65 -14.40
N GLU A 360 -32.23 17.65 -14.80
CA GLU A 360 -33.37 17.47 -13.90
C GLU A 360 -33.30 16.18 -13.05
N ASN A 361 -32.68 15.11 -13.55
CA ASN A 361 -32.54 13.86 -12.79
C ASN A 361 -31.51 13.99 -11.67
N LEU A 362 -30.45 14.76 -11.87
CA LEU A 362 -29.47 15.06 -10.82
C LEU A 362 -30.10 15.96 -9.76
N ILE A 363 -30.87 16.98 -10.17
CA ILE A 363 -31.61 17.86 -9.25
C ILE A 363 -32.60 17.05 -8.39
N ARG A 364 -33.41 16.17 -9.01
CA ARG A 364 -34.36 15.30 -8.27
C ARG A 364 -33.67 14.35 -7.28
N ARG A 365 -32.41 13.98 -7.52
CA ARG A 365 -31.58 13.17 -6.60
C ARG A 365 -30.88 14.00 -5.52
N GLY A 366 -31.18 15.30 -5.41
CA GLY A 366 -30.61 16.19 -4.39
C GLY A 366 -29.15 16.58 -4.62
N TRP A 367 -28.69 16.54 -5.88
CA TRP A 367 -27.38 17.07 -6.25
C TRP A 367 -27.43 18.60 -6.24
N THR A 368 -26.48 19.20 -5.52
CA THR A 368 -26.22 20.64 -5.55
C THR A 368 -24.98 20.90 -6.41
N LYS A 369 -24.78 22.15 -6.84
CA LYS A 369 -23.56 22.57 -7.56
C LYS A 369 -22.31 22.17 -6.76
N GLU A 370 -22.30 22.41 -5.46
CA GLU A 370 -21.17 22.10 -4.57
C GLU A 370 -20.87 20.60 -4.53
N LYS A 371 -21.89 19.75 -4.39
CA LYS A 371 -21.71 18.29 -4.39
C LYS A 371 -21.18 17.78 -5.74
N PHE A 372 -21.66 18.37 -6.83
CA PHE A 372 -21.24 18.02 -8.17
C PHE A 372 -19.78 18.42 -8.42
N LEU A 373 -19.40 19.66 -8.11
CA LEU A 373 -18.02 20.14 -8.21
C LEU A 373 -17.07 19.37 -7.29
N ALA A 374 -17.49 19.07 -6.05
CA ALA A 374 -16.71 18.25 -5.14
C ALA A 374 -16.43 16.85 -5.71
N ARG A 375 -17.40 16.25 -6.41
CA ARG A 375 -17.20 14.98 -7.11
C ARG A 375 -16.30 15.11 -8.33
N LEU A 376 -16.49 16.13 -9.16
CA LEU A 376 -15.62 16.38 -10.31
C LEU A 376 -14.17 16.61 -9.90
N SER A 377 -13.94 17.32 -8.78
CA SER A 377 -12.59 17.52 -8.24
C SER A 377 -11.88 16.20 -7.93
N LEU A 378 -12.62 15.14 -7.59
CA LEU A 378 -12.06 13.81 -7.32
C LEU A 378 -11.68 13.06 -8.61
N SER A 379 -12.45 13.23 -9.69
CA SER A 379 -12.11 12.65 -10.99
C SER A 379 -10.99 13.39 -11.68
N GLU A 380 -10.94 14.71 -11.55
CA GLU A 380 -9.99 15.56 -12.26
C GLU A 380 -8.67 15.80 -11.53
N LEU A 381 -8.55 15.45 -10.23
CA LEU A 381 -7.32 15.72 -9.46
C LEU A 381 -6.06 15.18 -10.14
N TRP A 382 -6.17 14.10 -10.92
CA TRP A 382 -5.02 13.53 -11.60
C TRP A 382 -4.44 14.50 -12.62
N GLU A 383 -5.26 15.30 -13.31
CA GLU A 383 -4.76 16.33 -14.23
C GLU A 383 -3.94 17.41 -13.53
N TYR A 384 -4.30 17.71 -12.28
CA TYR A 384 -3.66 18.70 -11.43
C TYR A 384 -2.53 18.14 -10.55
N LEU A 385 -2.18 16.86 -10.71
CA LEU A 385 -1.05 16.27 -9.97
C LEU A 385 0.28 16.98 -10.32
N GLY A 386 0.42 17.50 -11.55
CA GLY A 386 1.58 18.28 -11.96
C GLY A 386 1.70 19.59 -11.19
N ASP A 387 0.60 20.36 -11.11
CA ASP A 387 0.53 21.59 -10.33
C ASP A 387 0.86 21.33 -8.85
N ALA A 388 0.40 20.20 -8.30
CA ALA A 388 0.71 19.82 -6.93
C ALA A 388 2.20 19.49 -6.70
N VAL A 389 2.85 18.84 -7.67
CA VAL A 389 4.31 18.59 -7.63
C VAL A 389 5.09 19.89 -7.70
N GLU A 390 4.67 20.83 -8.54
CA GLU A 390 5.30 22.16 -8.65
C GLU A 390 5.11 22.98 -7.38
N ASN A 391 3.89 23.02 -6.83
CA ASN A 391 3.55 23.68 -5.58
C ASN A 391 4.37 23.16 -4.40
N SER A 392 4.50 21.84 -4.28
CA SER A 392 5.30 21.21 -3.22
C SER A 392 6.80 21.41 -3.40
N SER A 393 7.25 21.82 -4.59
CA SER A 393 8.64 22.16 -4.90
C SER A 393 8.95 23.67 -4.83
N TYR A 394 7.93 24.50 -4.60
CA TYR A 394 8.05 25.95 -4.57
C TYR A 394 8.56 26.43 -3.20
N LEU A 395 9.64 27.22 -3.21
CA LEU A 395 10.29 27.73 -2.00
C LEU A 395 9.89 29.18 -1.66
N GLY A 396 9.06 29.81 -2.48
CA GLY A 396 8.59 31.18 -2.27
C GLY A 396 7.29 31.27 -1.45
N PRO A 397 6.70 32.48 -1.35
CA PRO A 397 5.46 32.71 -0.60
C PRO A 397 4.29 31.89 -1.12
N TRP A 398 3.40 31.44 -0.21
CA TRP A 398 2.27 30.59 -0.56
C TRP A 398 1.36 31.20 -1.64
N SER A 399 1.16 32.52 -1.59
CA SER A 399 0.34 33.32 -2.53
C SER A 399 0.90 33.40 -3.96
N GLU A 400 2.14 32.95 -4.19
CA GLU A 400 2.82 33.04 -5.48
C GLU A 400 3.13 31.68 -6.10
N ARG A 401 2.61 30.61 -5.52
CA ARG A 401 2.79 29.25 -6.01
C ARG A 401 2.38 29.13 -7.48
N PRO A 402 3.04 28.26 -8.27
CA PRO A 402 2.76 28.09 -9.70
C PRO A 402 1.27 27.91 -10.01
N SER A 403 0.55 27.11 -9.22
CA SER A 403 -0.88 26.92 -9.42
C SER A 403 -1.72 28.19 -9.21
N GLU A 404 -1.31 29.10 -8.32
CA GLU A 404 -2.04 30.36 -8.06
C GLU A 404 -1.95 31.33 -9.25
N ARG A 405 -0.96 31.14 -10.13
CA ARG A 405 -0.75 31.97 -11.32
C ARG A 405 -1.54 31.49 -12.52
N ARG A 406 -2.02 30.24 -12.49
CA ARG A 406 -2.80 29.61 -13.57
C ARG A 406 -4.28 29.98 -13.49
N SER A 407 -4.77 30.22 -12.27
CA SER A 407 -6.15 30.60 -11.96
C SER A 407 -6.37 32.13 -11.92
N ARG A 408 -5.33 32.93 -12.20
CA ARG A 408 -5.41 34.38 -12.47
C ARG A 408 -5.41 34.59 -13.97
#